data_AF-I3T6P6-F1
#
_entry.id   AF-I3T6P6-F1
#
_cell.length_a   1.000
_cell.length_b   1.000
_cell.length_c   1.000
_cell.angle_alpha   90.00
_cell.angle_beta   90.00
_cell.angle_gamma   90.00
#
_symmetry.space_group_name_H-M   'P 1'
#
loop_
_entity.id
_entity.type
_entity.pdbx_description
1 polymer ?
#
loop_
_entity_poly.entity_id
_entity_poly.type
_entity_poly.pdbx_seq_one_letter_code
_entity_poly.pdbx_strand_id
1 'polypeptide(L)'
;MQARRLLLDPAVHEEFRRLKNLVEEKDKKVKELQDNIAAVSFTPQSKMGKMLMAKCRTLQEENEEIGNRASEGKIHELTMKLALQKSQCAQFRSQFEGLQKHMEGLTNDVERSNEMILMLQEKLEEKDEEIQRMKLEQQKNTTADGRSDALKMNGGDEKPVDDEKSVEAAN
;
A
#
# COMPACT_ATOMS: atom_id res chain seq x y z
N MET A 1 51.86 6.03 -105.27
CA MET A 1 52.67 5.77 -104.05
C MET A 1 52.12 4.52 -103.38
N GLN A 2 52.81 3.40 -103.58
CA GLN A 2 52.47 2.08 -103.03
C GLN A 2 52.54 2.14 -101.50
N ALA A 3 51.40 2.09 -100.81
CA ALA A 3 51.37 2.09 -99.36
C ALA A 3 51.89 0.72 -98.87
N ARG A 4 53.15 0.68 -98.43
CA ARG A 4 53.67 -0.45 -97.64
C ARG A 4 52.84 -0.54 -96.36
N ARG A 5 51.79 -1.35 -96.37
CA ARG A 5 51.14 -1.82 -95.14
C ARG A 5 52.21 -2.57 -94.35
N LEU A 6 52.64 -2.01 -93.23
CA LEU A 6 53.37 -2.77 -92.21
C LEU A 6 52.44 -3.91 -91.78
N LEU A 7 52.67 -5.10 -92.30
CA LEU A 7 52.10 -6.31 -91.70
C LEU A 7 52.83 -6.50 -90.37
N LEU A 8 52.13 -6.27 -89.27
CA LEU A 8 52.54 -6.85 -88.00
C LEU A 8 52.66 -8.37 -88.20
N ASP A 9 53.69 -8.97 -87.61
CA ASP A 9 53.80 -10.42 -87.57
C ASP A 9 52.47 -11.02 -87.04
N PRO A 10 51.93 -12.08 -87.68
CA PRO A 10 50.63 -12.64 -87.30
C PRO A 10 50.50 -12.98 -85.82
N ALA A 11 51.55 -13.47 -85.16
CA ALA A 11 51.52 -13.77 -83.73
C ALA A 11 51.47 -12.49 -82.89
N VAL A 12 52.24 -11.47 -83.28
CA VAL A 12 52.22 -10.15 -82.64
C VAL A 12 50.84 -9.49 -82.77
N HIS A 13 50.22 -9.57 -83.95
CA HIS A 13 48.88 -9.04 -84.19
C HIS A 13 47.79 -9.74 -83.36
N GLU A 14 47.91 -11.05 -83.17
CA GLU A 14 46.99 -11.82 -82.33
C GLU A 14 47.11 -11.44 -80.85
N GLU A 15 48.32 -11.29 -80.33
CA GLU A 15 48.55 -10.83 -78.95
C GLU A 15 48.05 -9.39 -78.73
N PHE A 16 48.28 -8.48 -79.68
CA PHE A 16 47.72 -7.13 -79.60
C PHE A 16 46.18 -7.13 -79.60
N ARG A 17 45.55 -7.99 -80.41
CA ARG A 17 44.09 -8.14 -80.42
C ARG A 17 43.59 -8.70 -79.08
N ARG A 18 44.27 -9.71 -78.52
CA ARG A 18 43.94 -10.28 -77.21
C ARG A 18 44.05 -9.24 -76.10
N LEU A 19 45.15 -8.50 -76.06
CA LEU A 19 45.38 -7.41 -75.10
C LEU A 19 44.32 -6.31 -75.25
N LYS A 20 44.00 -5.91 -76.48
CA LYS A 20 42.95 -4.91 -76.74
C LYS A 20 41.58 -5.38 -76.20
N ASN A 21 41.20 -6.62 -76.50
CA ASN A 21 39.93 -7.18 -76.01
C ASN A 21 39.92 -7.27 -74.47
N LEU A 22 41.03 -7.68 -73.86
CA LEU A 22 41.16 -7.76 -72.41
C LEU A 22 41.05 -6.36 -71.75
N VAL A 23 41.66 -5.35 -72.34
CA VAL A 23 41.55 -3.95 -71.89
C VAL A 23 40.09 -3.48 -71.99
N GLU A 24 39.43 -3.71 -73.14
CA GLU A 24 38.02 -3.34 -73.33
C GLU A 24 37.08 -4.04 -72.33
N GLU A 25 37.34 -5.31 -72.01
CA GLU A 25 36.58 -6.06 -71.00
C GLU A 25 36.80 -5.50 -69.59
N LYS A 26 38.05 -5.21 -69.22
CA LYS A 26 38.38 -4.63 -67.91
C LYS A 26 37.82 -3.22 -67.75
N ASP A 27 37.85 -2.39 -68.80
CA ASP A 27 37.28 -1.05 -68.78
C ASP A 27 35.76 -1.09 -68.57
N LYS A 28 35.06 -2.02 -69.23
CA LYS A 28 33.63 -2.26 -68.97
C LYS A 28 33.41 -2.65 -67.51
N LYS A 29 34.24 -3.55 -66.96
CA LYS A 29 34.09 -4.00 -65.58
C LYS A 29 34.37 -2.91 -64.55
N VAL A 30 35.37 -2.08 -64.79
CA VAL A 30 35.67 -0.90 -63.96
C VAL A 30 34.47 0.04 -63.95
N LYS A 31 33.87 0.31 -65.12
CA LYS A 31 32.70 1.19 -65.22
C LYS A 31 31.48 0.60 -64.47
N GLU A 32 31.18 -0.68 -64.64
CA GLU A 32 30.13 -1.36 -63.88
C GLU A 32 30.35 -1.28 -62.36
N LEU A 33 31.59 -1.51 -61.90
CA LEU A 33 31.91 -1.44 -60.48
C LEU A 33 31.81 -0.01 -59.94
N GLN A 34 32.22 1.00 -60.71
CA GLN A 34 32.05 2.41 -60.36
C GLN A 34 30.57 2.80 -60.26
N ASP A 35 29.74 2.37 -61.22
CA ASP A 35 28.30 2.62 -61.21
C ASP A 35 27.62 1.92 -60.02
N ASN A 36 28.03 0.69 -59.69
CA ASN A 36 27.55 -0.03 -58.51
C ASN A 36 27.99 0.65 -57.21
N ILE A 37 29.24 1.11 -57.11
CA ILE A 37 29.72 1.87 -55.95
C ILE A 37 28.91 3.16 -55.79
N ALA A 38 28.65 3.88 -56.89
CA ALA A 38 27.85 5.10 -56.86
C ALA A 38 26.40 4.83 -56.45
N ALA A 39 25.80 3.72 -56.91
CA ALA A 39 24.44 3.32 -56.56
C ALA A 39 24.30 2.91 -55.09
N VAL A 40 25.32 2.29 -54.50
CA VAL A 40 25.33 1.85 -53.09
C VAL A 40 25.82 2.95 -52.14
N SER A 41 26.52 3.97 -52.66
CA SER A 41 27.01 5.09 -51.85
C SER A 41 25.86 5.99 -51.43
N PHE A 42 25.65 6.06 -50.11
CA PHE A 42 24.72 7.02 -49.55
C PHE A 42 25.17 8.45 -49.85
N THR A 43 24.30 9.23 -50.48
CA THR A 43 24.52 10.65 -50.78
C THR A 43 23.51 11.50 -50.00
N PRO A 44 23.93 12.22 -48.94
CA PRO A 44 23.01 12.96 -48.06
C PRO A 44 22.16 14.00 -48.79
N GLN A 45 22.67 14.55 -49.89
CA GLN A 45 22.04 15.62 -50.66
C GLN A 45 21.05 15.11 -51.71
N SER A 46 21.08 13.82 -52.05
CA SER A 46 20.12 13.23 -52.98
C SER A 46 18.71 13.23 -52.39
N LYS A 47 17.69 13.22 -53.24
CA LYS A 47 16.28 13.15 -52.80
C LYS A 47 16.04 11.96 -51.87
N MET A 48 16.60 10.80 -52.22
CA MET A 48 16.52 9.58 -51.42
C MET A 48 17.30 9.73 -50.10
N GLY A 49 18.51 10.29 -50.15
CA GLY A 49 19.34 10.48 -48.96
C GLY A 49 18.72 11.43 -47.94
N LYS A 50 18.14 12.55 -48.41
CA LYS A 50 17.39 13.49 -47.56
C LYS A 50 16.17 12.83 -46.91
N MET A 51 15.43 12.02 -47.67
CA MET A 51 14.27 11.29 -47.14
C MET A 51 14.68 10.27 -46.07
N LEU A 52 15.76 9.52 -46.31
CA LEU A 52 16.28 8.57 -45.32
C LEU A 52 16.72 9.29 -44.04
N MET A 53 17.45 10.39 -44.14
CA MET A 53 17.87 11.17 -42.97
C MET A 53 16.69 11.77 -42.20
N ALA A 54 15.65 12.24 -42.91
CA ALA A 54 14.43 12.71 -42.27
C ALA A 54 13.74 11.59 -41.49
N LYS A 55 13.67 10.38 -42.07
CA LYS A 55 13.12 9.20 -41.39
C LYS A 55 13.97 8.78 -40.20
N CYS A 56 15.30 8.79 -40.30
CA CYS A 56 16.19 8.50 -39.19
C CYS A 56 16.00 9.50 -38.04
N ARG A 57 15.89 10.81 -38.32
CA ARG A 57 15.59 11.82 -37.30
C ARG A 57 14.24 11.57 -36.62
N THR A 58 13.20 11.30 -37.40
CA THR A 58 11.85 11.02 -36.86
C THR A 58 11.89 9.79 -35.95
N LEU A 59 12.51 8.69 -36.39
CA LEU A 59 12.64 7.48 -35.55
C LEU A 59 13.47 7.73 -34.29
N GLN A 60 14.46 8.61 -34.35
CA GLN A 60 15.26 8.97 -33.19
C GLN A 60 14.45 9.78 -32.18
N GLU A 61 13.66 10.75 -32.65
CA GLU A 61 12.72 11.53 -31.84
C GLU A 61 11.65 10.63 -31.19
N GLU A 62 11.05 9.71 -31.96
CA GLU A 62 10.08 8.74 -31.45
C GLU A 62 10.69 7.82 -30.36
N ASN A 63 11.91 7.33 -30.57
CA ASN A 63 12.59 6.49 -29.59
C ASN A 63 12.92 7.25 -28.30
N GLU A 64 13.34 8.51 -28.42
CA GLU A 64 13.58 9.38 -27.26
C GLU A 64 12.28 9.63 -26.48
N GLU A 65 11.18 9.91 -27.19
CA GLU A 65 9.87 10.10 -26.56
C GLU A 65 9.38 8.82 -25.86
N ILE A 66 9.58 7.64 -26.46
CA ILE A 66 9.27 6.35 -25.83
C ILE A 66 10.10 6.17 -24.55
N GLY A 67 11.40 6.49 -24.58
CA GLY A 67 12.27 6.44 -23.41
C GLY A 67 11.83 7.38 -22.29
N ASN A 68 11.44 8.60 -22.64
CA ASN A 68 10.94 9.60 -21.70
C ASN A 68 9.61 9.14 -21.08
N ARG A 69 8.64 8.72 -21.89
CA ARG A 69 7.34 8.22 -21.39
C ARG A 69 7.50 6.96 -20.53
N ALA A 70 8.40 6.05 -20.90
CA ALA A 70 8.65 4.83 -20.13
C ALA A 70 9.27 5.14 -18.76
N SER A 71 10.23 6.06 -18.70
CA SER A 71 10.87 6.47 -17.45
C SER A 71 9.95 7.34 -16.59
N GLU A 72 9.34 8.37 -17.15
CA GLU A 72 8.48 9.31 -16.43
C GLU A 72 7.17 8.67 -15.98
N GLY A 73 6.51 7.90 -16.84
CA GLY A 73 5.21 7.31 -16.55
C GLY A 73 5.24 6.38 -15.34
N LYS A 74 6.25 5.51 -15.27
CA LYS A 74 6.39 4.57 -14.14
C LYS A 74 6.82 5.28 -12.86
N ILE A 75 7.74 6.23 -12.96
CA ILE A 75 8.19 7.03 -11.81
C ILE A 75 7.03 7.85 -11.25
N HIS A 76 6.23 8.49 -12.11
CA HIS A 76 5.07 9.28 -11.71
C HIS A 76 4.01 8.42 -11.02
N GLU A 77 3.66 7.26 -11.60
CA GLU A 77 2.73 6.30 -11.00
C GLU A 77 3.19 5.85 -9.60
N LEU A 78 4.46 5.47 -9.46
CA LEU A 78 5.05 5.08 -8.19
C LEU A 78 5.08 6.23 -7.18
N THR A 79 5.35 7.45 -7.63
CA THR A 79 5.36 8.65 -6.79
C THR A 79 3.97 8.95 -6.25
N MET A 80 2.94 8.85 -7.08
CA MET A 80 1.54 9.04 -6.65
C MET A 80 1.12 7.96 -5.65
N LYS A 81 1.46 6.69 -5.90
CA LYS A 81 1.21 5.60 -4.95
C LYS A 81 1.93 5.83 -3.62
N LEU A 82 3.18 6.29 -3.64
CA LEU A 82 3.94 6.62 -2.44
C LEU A 82 3.31 7.77 -1.64
N ALA A 83 2.87 8.83 -2.32
CA ALA A 83 2.19 9.96 -1.68
C ALA A 83 0.89 9.52 -0.98
N LEU A 84 0.08 8.71 -1.66
CA LEU A 84 -1.15 8.14 -1.09
C LEU A 84 -0.86 7.30 0.16
N GLN A 85 0.12 6.40 0.08
CA GLN A 85 0.53 5.56 1.21
C GLN A 85 1.02 6.38 2.40
N LYS A 86 1.81 7.44 2.16
CA LYS A 86 2.24 8.37 3.23
C LYS A 86 1.04 9.04 3.91
N SER A 87 0.05 9.48 3.14
CA SER A 87 -1.17 10.08 3.66
C SER A 87 -1.97 9.09 4.52
N GLN A 88 -2.16 7.85 4.03
CA GLN A 88 -2.85 6.80 4.78
C GLN A 88 -2.13 6.45 6.09
N CYS A 89 -0.80 6.32 6.06
CA CYS A 89 -0.01 6.10 7.26
C CYS A 89 -0.11 7.26 8.27
N ALA A 90 -0.21 8.51 7.80
CA ALA A 90 -0.43 9.67 8.67
C ALA A 90 -1.83 9.64 9.30
N GLN A 91 -2.86 9.30 8.53
CA GLN A 91 -4.23 9.14 9.03
C GLN A 91 -4.33 8.03 10.07
N PHE A 92 -3.76 6.85 9.81
CA PHE A 92 -3.77 5.77 10.79
C PHE A 92 -3.06 6.15 12.09
N ARG A 93 -1.89 6.81 12.01
CA ARG A 93 -1.21 7.31 13.22
C ARG A 93 -2.09 8.26 14.02
N SER A 94 -2.76 9.20 13.37
CA SER A 94 -3.67 10.13 14.04
C SER A 94 -4.86 9.41 14.68
N GLN A 95 -5.44 8.42 13.99
CA GLN A 95 -6.53 7.60 14.55
C GLN A 95 -6.08 6.80 15.77
N PHE A 96 -4.90 6.17 15.72
CA PHE A 96 -4.33 5.43 16.85
C PHE A 96 -4.05 6.34 18.04
N GLU A 97 -3.51 7.54 17.80
CA GLU A 97 -3.27 8.51 18.87
C GLU A 97 -4.59 8.97 19.52
N GLY A 98 -5.63 9.20 18.71
CA GLY A 98 -6.97 9.49 19.22
C GLY A 98 -7.56 8.35 20.05
N LEU A 99 -7.41 7.11 19.59
CA LEU A 99 -7.86 5.93 20.31
C LEU A 99 -7.11 5.73 21.63
N GLN A 100 -5.80 5.95 21.63
CA GLN A 100 -4.98 5.86 22.83
C GLN A 100 -5.43 6.87 23.90
N LYS A 101 -5.67 8.13 23.51
CA LYS A 101 -6.20 9.15 24.43
C LYS A 101 -7.57 8.78 24.99
N HIS A 102 -8.44 8.20 24.17
CA HIS A 102 -9.74 7.74 24.63
C HIS A 102 -9.60 6.58 25.63
N MET A 103 -8.70 5.63 25.36
CA MET A 103 -8.42 4.51 26.26
C MET A 103 -7.83 4.99 27.59
N GLU A 104 -6.91 5.96 27.58
CA GLU A 104 -6.37 6.60 28.79
C GLU A 104 -7.49 7.27 29.61
N GLY A 105 -8.40 8.00 28.96
CA GLY A 105 -9.57 8.57 29.63
C GLY A 105 -10.46 7.52 30.30
N LEU A 106 -10.75 6.43 29.59
CA LEU A 106 -11.56 5.33 30.13
C LEU A 106 -10.87 4.62 31.30
N THR A 107 -9.55 4.43 31.24
CA THR A 107 -8.77 3.87 32.36
C THR A 107 -8.89 4.77 33.60
N ASN A 108 -8.75 6.08 33.45
CA ASN A 108 -8.90 7.03 34.56
C ASN A 108 -10.31 7.00 35.16
N ASP A 109 -11.35 6.89 34.33
CA ASP A 109 -12.74 6.79 34.79
C ASP A 109 -12.97 5.49 35.59
N VAL A 110 -12.37 4.38 35.15
CA VAL A 110 -12.41 3.09 35.86
C VAL A 110 -11.68 3.18 37.21
N GLU A 111 -10.49 3.78 37.25
CA GLU A 111 -9.74 4.00 38.49
C GLU A 111 -10.56 4.82 39.49
N ARG A 112 -11.16 5.93 39.03
CA ARG A 112 -12.02 6.77 39.86
C ARG A 112 -13.28 6.07 40.36
N SER A 113 -13.90 5.25 39.50
CA SER A 113 -15.06 4.44 39.87
C SER A 113 -14.68 3.41 40.94
N ASN A 114 -13.52 2.77 40.80
CA ASN A 114 -13.01 1.81 41.78
C ASN A 114 -12.74 2.48 43.14
N GLU A 115 -12.11 3.67 43.15
CA GLU A 115 -11.94 4.46 44.38
C GLU A 115 -13.29 4.79 45.05
N MET A 116 -14.30 5.16 44.26
CA MET A 116 -15.64 5.43 44.78
C MET A 116 -16.28 4.19 45.41
N ILE A 117 -16.14 3.02 44.77
CA ILE A 117 -16.64 1.75 45.30
C ILE A 117 -16.00 1.44 46.65
N LEU A 118 -14.68 1.60 46.78
CA LEU A 118 -13.97 1.37 48.05
C LEU A 118 -14.50 2.28 49.17
N MET A 119 -14.68 3.59 48.90
CA MET A 119 -15.25 4.51 49.88
C MET A 119 -16.70 4.16 50.27
N LEU A 120 -17.50 3.65 49.33
CA LEU A 120 -18.87 3.22 49.61
C LEU A 120 -18.91 1.93 50.44
N GLN A 121 -17.97 1.00 50.20
CA GLN A 121 -17.83 -0.22 51.00
C GLN A 121 -17.46 0.11 52.45
N GLU A 122 -16.49 0.99 52.69
CA GLU A 122 -16.12 1.44 54.04
C GLU A 122 -17.31 2.07 54.79
N LYS A 123 -18.06 2.97 54.13
CA LYS A 123 -19.27 3.55 54.72
C LYS A 123 -20.36 2.53 55.02
N LEU A 124 -20.48 1.49 54.20
CA LEU A 124 -21.46 0.43 54.42
C LEU A 124 -21.08 -0.39 55.66
N GLU A 125 -19.79 -0.73 55.81
CA GLU A 125 -19.25 -1.42 56.98
C GLU A 125 -19.46 -0.60 58.26
N GLU A 126 -19.15 0.70 58.25
CA GLU A 126 -19.40 1.61 59.38
C GLU A 126 -20.88 1.61 59.80
N LYS A 127 -21.79 1.64 58.82
CA LYS A 127 -23.23 1.62 59.07
C LYS A 127 -23.70 0.28 59.60
N ASP A 128 -23.16 -0.83 59.10
CA ASP A 128 -23.46 -2.16 59.62
C ASP A 128 -23.00 -2.32 61.07
N GLU A 129 -21.82 -1.80 61.43
CA GLU A 129 -21.34 -1.76 62.82
C GLU A 129 -22.23 -0.90 63.73
N GLU A 130 -22.69 0.25 63.23
CA GLU A 130 -23.62 1.13 63.96
C GLU A 130 -24.98 0.43 64.19
N ILE A 131 -25.51 -0.25 63.18
CA ILE A 131 -26.73 -1.06 63.29
C ILE A 131 -26.55 -2.20 64.31
N GLN A 132 -25.41 -2.90 64.27
CA GLN A 132 -25.12 -3.97 65.24
C GLN A 132 -25.06 -3.43 66.67
N ARG A 133 -24.40 -2.29 66.90
CA ARG A 133 -24.36 -1.61 68.21
C ARG A 133 -25.75 -1.27 68.72
N MET A 134 -26.58 -0.62 67.90
CA MET A 134 -27.95 -0.25 68.27
C MET A 134 -28.82 -1.48 68.59
N LYS A 135 -28.70 -2.57 67.81
CA LYS A 135 -29.42 -3.84 68.10
C LYS A 135 -29.03 -4.42 69.45
N LEU A 136 -27.75 -4.38 69.80
CA LEU A 136 -27.22 -4.89 71.08
C LEU A 136 -27.71 -4.05 72.26
N GLU A 137 -27.77 -2.73 72.12
CA GLU A 137 -28.35 -1.82 73.13
C GLU A 137 -29.85 -2.05 73.31
N GLN A 138 -30.61 -2.22 72.22
CA GLN A 138 -32.04 -2.53 72.31
C GLN A 138 -32.32 -3.86 73.03
N GLN A 139 -31.53 -4.91 72.79
CA GLN A 139 -31.65 -6.17 73.53
C GLN A 139 -31.36 -6.03 75.02
N LYS A 140 -30.39 -5.18 75.40
CA LYS A 140 -30.09 -4.91 76.82
C LYS A 140 -31.21 -4.13 77.50
N ASN A 141 -31.82 -3.18 76.80
CA ASN A 141 -32.92 -2.38 77.35
C ASN A 141 -34.21 -3.20 77.50
N THR A 142 -34.54 -4.10 76.58
CA THR A 142 -35.71 -4.99 76.69
C THR A 142 -35.58 -6.05 77.79
N THR A 143 -34.36 -6.52 78.10
CA THR A 143 -34.12 -7.44 79.23
C THR A 143 -34.10 -6.74 80.59
N ALA A 144 -33.89 -5.43 80.64
CA ALA A 144 -34.00 -4.63 81.86
C ALA A 144 -35.47 -4.30 82.20
N ASP A 145 -36.31 -4.07 81.20
CA ASP A 145 -37.74 -3.71 81.38
C ASP A 145 -38.65 -4.94 81.64
N GLY A 146 -38.24 -6.13 81.19
CA GLY A 146 -38.98 -7.38 81.41
C GLY A 146 -38.95 -7.94 82.85
N ARG A 147 -38.25 -7.29 83.79
CA ARG A 147 -38.20 -7.71 85.21
C ARG A 147 -39.27 -7.05 86.08
N SER A 148 -39.97 -6.02 85.60
CA SER A 148 -41.03 -5.31 86.35
C SER A 148 -42.46 -5.80 86.10
N ASP A 149 -42.75 -6.45 84.97
CA ASP A 149 -44.13 -6.73 84.54
C ASP A 149 -44.55 -8.22 84.58
N ALA A 150 -43.80 -9.09 85.26
CA ALA A 150 -44.13 -10.52 85.37
C ALA A 150 -45.26 -10.86 86.38
N LEU A 151 -46.01 -9.88 86.89
CA LEU A 151 -47.19 -10.13 87.73
C LEU A 151 -48.43 -9.40 87.16
N LYS A 152 -49.13 -10.03 86.21
CA LYS A 152 -50.60 -10.16 86.19
C LYS A 152 -51.12 -10.96 84.99
N MET A 153 -51.61 -12.15 85.32
CA MET A 153 -52.90 -12.73 84.92
C MET A 153 -53.24 -12.92 83.42
N ASN A 154 -53.16 -14.20 83.03
CA ASN A 154 -54.30 -15.10 82.78
C ASN A 154 -55.34 -14.76 81.67
N GLY A 155 -55.47 -15.71 80.72
CA GLY A 155 -56.77 -16.18 80.23
C GLY A 155 -57.09 -15.99 78.74
N GLY A 156 -57.33 -17.10 78.03
CA GLY A 156 -58.43 -17.21 77.08
C GLY A 156 -58.13 -17.24 75.58
N ASP A 157 -57.88 -18.46 75.09
CA ASP A 157 -58.54 -19.13 73.96
C ASP A 157 -58.39 -18.73 72.47
N GLU A 158 -58.34 -19.84 71.71
CA GLU A 158 -58.72 -20.11 70.31
C GLU A 158 -57.72 -19.90 69.14
N LYS A 159 -57.20 -21.06 68.73
CA LYS A 159 -56.62 -21.51 67.44
C LYS A 159 -57.70 -21.61 66.31
N PRO A 160 -57.41 -22.00 65.04
CA PRO A 160 -56.14 -22.20 64.29
C PRO A 160 -56.17 -21.75 62.80
N VAL A 161 -55.13 -22.18 62.03
CA VAL A 161 -55.00 -22.41 60.56
C VAL A 161 -55.02 -21.16 59.64
N ASP A 162 -54.20 -21.02 58.58
CA ASP A 162 -53.77 -22.01 57.59
C ASP A 162 -52.33 -21.87 57.08
N ASP A 163 -51.88 -23.02 56.59
CA ASP A 163 -50.62 -23.44 56.00
C ASP A 163 -50.25 -22.77 54.66
N GLU A 164 -48.94 -22.88 54.33
CA GLU A 164 -48.35 -23.11 52.99
C GLU A 164 -48.67 -22.11 51.84
N LYS A 165 -47.74 -21.66 50.98
CA LYS A 165 -46.66 -22.38 50.29
C LYS A 165 -45.90 -21.43 49.35
N SER A 166 -44.71 -21.86 48.95
CA SER A 166 -44.05 -21.64 47.63
C SER A 166 -43.45 -20.25 47.34
N VAL A 167 -42.13 -20.08 47.22
CA VAL A 167 -41.18 -20.56 46.18
C VAL A 167 -41.27 -19.76 44.87
N GLU A 168 -40.09 -19.30 44.42
CA GLU A 168 -39.68 -18.85 43.07
C GLU A 168 -40.27 -17.55 42.49
N ALA A 169 -39.41 -16.57 42.20
CA ALA A 169 -38.80 -16.39 40.86
C ALA A 169 -38.22 -14.97 40.66
N ALA A 170 -37.20 -14.91 39.78
CA ALA A 170 -36.65 -13.74 39.07
C ALA A 170 -35.83 -12.74 39.91
N ASN A 171 -34.63 -12.30 39.51
CA ASN A 171 -33.99 -12.18 38.20
C ASN A 171 -32.46 -12.21 38.39
#